data_AF-A0A3D1R020-F1
#
_entry.id   AF-A0A3D1R020-F1
#
_cell.length_a   1.000
_cell.length_b   1.000
_cell.length_c   1.000
_cell.angle_alpha   90.00
_cell.angle_beta   90.00
_cell.angle_gamma   90.00
#
_symmetry.space_group_name_H-M   'P 1'
#
loop_
_entity.id
_entity.type
_entity.pdbx_description
1 polymer ?
#
loop_
_entity_poly.entity_id
_entity_poly.type
_entity_poly.pdbx_seq_one_letter_code
_entity_poly.pdbx_strand_id
1 'polypeptide(L)'
;GIDPKHRPHAERLVHTALTARLPLGERRLDGVCRAARLLREMEFLFPVPEASHPLLSQPMPEERRPFEIRRGFVKGFVDLLFEHDGRFYFGDWKSDSLPRFTPEAIKAQVERSYRLQAKLYTLALVKMLGVRDEAAYEARFGGLLYLFLRGMQAGSEGEGIYFERPSWRQVMGWEQELLRRSDFGFGGAA
;
A
#
# COMPACT_ATOMS: atom_id res chain seq x y z
N GLY A 1 3.32 -15.76 25.37
CA GLY A 1 3.25 -16.97 24.53
C GLY A 1 1.81 -17.24 24.16
N ILE A 2 1.56 -17.91 23.02
CA ILE A 2 0.20 -18.28 22.57
C ILE A 2 -0.29 -19.47 23.40
N ASP A 3 -1.54 -19.42 23.89
CA ASP A 3 -2.20 -20.55 24.56
C ASP A 3 -2.13 -21.82 23.69
N PRO A 4 -1.66 -22.98 24.22
CA PRO A 4 -1.55 -24.22 23.45
C PRO A 4 -2.79 -24.58 22.63
N LYS A 5 -4.00 -24.25 23.10
CA LYS A 5 -5.25 -24.52 22.37
C LYS A 5 -5.37 -23.72 21.07
N HIS A 6 -4.72 -22.56 20.98
CA HIS A 6 -4.76 -21.68 19.81
C HIS A 6 -3.54 -21.83 18.90
N ARG A 7 -2.48 -22.51 19.37
CA ARG A 7 -1.23 -22.69 18.61
C ARG A 7 -1.46 -23.26 17.19
N PRO A 8 -2.24 -24.35 16.99
CA PRO A 8 -2.42 -24.89 15.64
C PRO A 8 -3.11 -23.90 14.68
N HIS A 9 -4.03 -23.08 15.20
CA HIS A 9 -4.70 -22.08 14.37
C HIS A 9 -3.75 -20.92 14.02
N ALA A 10 -2.98 -20.44 14.98
CA ALA A 10 -1.98 -19.39 14.73
C ALA A 10 -0.90 -19.84 13.74
N GLU A 11 -0.41 -21.08 13.85
CA GLU A 11 0.55 -21.65 12.90
C GLU A 11 -0.02 -21.72 11.49
N ARG A 12 -1.28 -22.16 11.34
CA ARG A 12 -1.97 -22.15 10.04
C ARG A 12 -2.13 -20.75 9.46
N LEU A 13 -2.49 -19.77 10.29
CA LEU A 13 -2.61 -18.37 9.85
C LEU A 13 -1.27 -17.83 9.36
N VAL A 14 -0.19 -18.01 10.13
CA VAL A 14 1.15 -17.53 9.77
C VAL A 14 1.65 -18.24 8.50
N HIS A 15 1.52 -19.57 8.44
CA HIS A 15 1.88 -20.33 7.24
C HIS A 15 1.13 -19.81 6.02
N THR A 16 -0.20 -19.68 6.12
CA THR A 16 -1.05 -19.19 5.02
C THR A 16 -0.68 -17.77 4.61
N ALA A 17 -0.47 -16.86 5.54
CA ALA A 17 -0.06 -15.49 5.23
C ALA A 17 1.25 -15.46 4.42
N LEU A 18 2.21 -16.30 4.79
CA LEU A 18 3.53 -16.32 4.13
C LEU A 18 3.53 -17.06 2.79
N THR A 19 2.70 -18.10 2.63
CA THR A 19 2.74 -19.00 1.47
C THR A 19 1.57 -18.87 0.51
N ALA A 20 0.52 -18.10 0.84
CA ALA A 20 -0.60 -17.91 -0.07
C ALA A 20 -0.16 -17.27 -1.39
N ARG A 21 -0.75 -17.74 -2.48
CA ARG A 21 -0.48 -17.19 -3.82
C ARG A 21 -1.07 -15.80 -3.93
N LEU A 22 -0.24 -14.82 -4.25
CA LEU A 22 -0.64 -13.43 -4.41
C LEU A 22 -0.96 -13.14 -5.89
N PRO A 23 -2.20 -12.73 -6.22
CA PRO A 23 -2.55 -12.28 -7.55
C PRO A 23 -2.05 -10.85 -7.77
N LEU A 24 -1.06 -10.68 -8.64
CA LEU A 24 -0.40 -9.39 -8.91
C LEU A 24 -0.79 -8.86 -10.30
N GLY A 25 -2.08 -8.94 -10.64
CA GLY A 25 -2.61 -8.67 -11.97
C GLY A 25 -2.33 -9.84 -12.91
N GLU A 26 -1.58 -9.60 -13.98
CA GLU A 26 -1.11 -10.65 -14.90
C GLU A 26 0.04 -11.48 -14.31
N ARG A 27 0.65 -11.01 -13.21
CA ARG A 27 1.73 -11.68 -12.50
C ARG A 27 1.21 -12.43 -11.28
N ARG A 28 2.03 -13.35 -10.77
CA ARG A 28 1.70 -14.15 -9.59
C ARG A 28 2.96 -14.39 -8.75
N LEU A 29 2.81 -14.28 -7.43
CA LEU A 29 3.87 -14.65 -6.50
C LEU A 29 3.38 -15.79 -5.59
N ASP A 30 4.08 -16.92 -5.59
CA ASP A 30 3.77 -18.09 -4.76
C ASP A 30 4.23 -17.91 -3.30
N GLY A 31 3.62 -16.95 -2.61
CA GLY A 31 3.93 -16.58 -1.24
C GLY A 31 4.92 -15.42 -1.14
N VAL A 32 4.62 -14.47 -0.26
CA VAL A 32 5.53 -13.34 0.03
C VAL A 32 6.89 -13.82 0.53
N CYS A 33 6.97 -15.01 1.13
CA CYS A 33 8.23 -15.64 1.53
C CYS A 33 9.18 -15.95 0.36
N ARG A 34 8.68 -15.93 -0.89
CA ARG A 34 9.45 -16.12 -2.13
C ARG A 34 9.85 -14.81 -2.79
N ALA A 35 9.48 -13.66 -2.25
CA ALA A 35 9.87 -12.38 -2.82
C ALA A 35 11.40 -12.21 -2.83
N ALA A 36 11.94 -11.67 -3.93
CA ALA A 36 13.39 -11.50 -4.08
C ALA A 36 13.95 -10.48 -3.06
N ARG A 37 13.15 -9.46 -2.76
CA ARG A 37 13.39 -8.51 -1.68
C ARG A 37 12.13 -8.35 -0.87
N LEU A 38 12.27 -8.31 0.44
CA LEU A 38 11.17 -8.15 1.39
C LEU A 38 11.64 -7.29 2.56
N LEU A 39 10.99 -6.14 2.73
CA LEU A 39 11.10 -5.29 3.91
C LEU A 39 9.80 -5.41 4.70
N ARG A 40 9.93 -5.48 6.02
CA ARG A 40 8.82 -5.61 6.96
C ARG A 40 8.75 -4.38 7.85
N GLU A 41 7.53 -3.98 8.21
CA GLU A 41 7.25 -2.90 9.17
C GLU A 41 8.00 -1.60 8.84
N MET A 42 7.88 -1.15 7.59
CA MET A 42 8.55 0.08 7.15
C MET A 42 7.76 1.30 7.63
N GLU A 43 8.37 2.07 8.53
CA GLU A 43 7.88 3.41 8.88
C GLU A 43 8.15 4.37 7.72
N PHE A 44 7.18 5.24 7.43
CA PHE A 44 7.39 6.37 6.54
C PHE A 44 6.78 7.65 7.11
N LEU A 45 7.42 8.77 6.77
CA LEU A 45 6.94 10.12 7.01
C LEU A 45 6.66 10.76 5.67
N PHE A 46 5.37 10.97 5.37
CA PHE A 46 4.94 11.61 4.14
C PHE A 46 4.49 13.04 4.44
N PRO A 47 5.11 14.08 3.87
CA PRO A 47 4.62 15.44 4.06
C PRO A 47 3.21 15.54 3.48
N VAL A 48 2.29 16.16 4.23
CA VAL A 48 0.95 16.44 3.70
C VAL A 48 1.13 17.34 2.46
N PRO A 49 0.61 16.95 1.28
CA PRO A 49 0.87 17.71 0.06
C PRO A 49 0.41 19.17 0.20
N GLU A 50 1.28 20.09 -0.20
CA GLU A 50 1.04 21.53 -0.26
C GLU A 50 1.29 22.07 -1.67
N ALA A 51 0.64 23.17 -2.03
CA ALA A 51 0.79 23.77 -3.37
C ALA A 51 2.23 24.21 -3.69
N SER A 52 3.05 24.46 -2.67
CA SER A 52 4.48 24.78 -2.80
C SER A 52 5.36 23.54 -3.01
N HIS A 53 4.84 22.33 -2.76
CA HIS A 53 5.60 21.10 -2.92
C HIS A 53 5.62 20.67 -4.39
N PRO A 54 6.73 20.06 -4.85
CA PRO A 54 6.82 19.60 -6.22
C PRO A 54 5.90 18.39 -6.42
N LEU A 55 5.17 18.43 -7.54
CA LEU A 55 4.36 17.30 -7.98
C LEU A 55 5.25 16.16 -8.45
N LEU A 56 4.69 14.94 -8.47
CA LEU A 56 5.40 13.75 -8.95
C LEU A 56 5.99 13.91 -10.35
N SER A 57 5.24 14.54 -11.26
CA SER A 57 5.65 14.77 -12.65
C SER A 57 6.56 15.97 -12.85
N GLN A 58 6.83 16.76 -11.80
CA GLN A 58 7.69 17.93 -11.90
C GLN A 58 9.15 17.56 -11.65
N PRO A 59 10.11 18.14 -12.40
CA PRO A 59 11.52 17.97 -12.11
C PRO A 59 11.82 18.49 -10.70
N MET A 60 12.70 17.78 -9.97
CA MET A 60 13.25 18.33 -8.74
C MET A 60 14.08 19.57 -9.09
N PRO A 61 13.89 20.69 -8.38
CA PRO A 61 14.74 21.85 -8.57
C PRO A 61 16.22 21.44 -8.38
N GLU A 62 17.11 21.99 -9.21
CA GLU A 62 18.55 21.69 -9.18
C GLU A 62 19.16 21.98 -7.79
N GLU A 63 18.65 23.02 -7.13
CA GLU A 63 18.90 23.25 -5.70
C GLU A 63 17.90 22.43 -4.86
N ARG A 64 18.42 21.44 -4.12
CA ARG A 64 17.68 20.71 -3.08
C ARG A 64 17.42 21.61 -1.87
N ARG A 65 16.67 22.69 -2.04
CA ARG A 65 16.13 23.41 -0.89
C ARG A 65 15.02 22.54 -0.29
N PRO A 66 15.07 22.22 1.01
CA PRO A 66 13.95 21.54 1.64
C PRO A 66 12.72 22.43 1.50
N PHE A 67 11.65 21.87 0.93
CA PHE A 67 10.37 22.57 0.86
C PHE A 67 9.83 22.75 2.28
N GLU A 68 9.19 23.88 2.52
CA GLU A 68 8.55 24.14 3.81
C GLU A 68 7.34 23.23 3.98
N ILE A 69 7.22 22.59 5.15
CA ILE A 69 6.12 21.67 5.47
C ILE A 69 5.31 22.33 6.58
N ARG A 70 4.23 23.01 6.20
CA ARG A 70 3.37 23.77 7.11
C ARG A 70 2.22 22.92 7.63
N ARG A 71 1.71 21.99 6.82
CA ARG A 71 0.59 21.12 7.16
C ARG A 71 1.01 19.89 7.98
N GLY A 72 2.31 19.68 8.16
CA GLY A 72 2.87 18.57 8.92
C GLY A 72 3.06 17.30 8.11
N PHE A 73 3.26 16.18 8.82
CA PHE A 73 3.54 14.88 8.23
C PHE A 73 2.46 13.86 8.57
N VAL A 74 2.22 12.97 7.62
CA VAL A 74 1.52 11.71 7.83
C VAL A 74 2.57 10.65 8.19
N LYS A 75 2.52 10.18 9.43
CA LYS A 75 3.28 9.00 9.86
C LYS A 75 2.46 7.75 9.57
N GLY A 76 3.02 6.81 8.84
CA GLY A 76 2.39 5.54 8.53
C GLY A 76 3.38 4.38 8.62
N PHE A 77 2.83 3.17 8.67
CA PHE A 77 3.60 1.93 8.68
C PHE A 77 3.07 1.04 7.58
N VAL A 78 3.97 0.55 6.73
CA VAL A 78 3.66 -0.45 5.72
C VAL A 78 4.13 -1.79 6.26
N ASP A 79 3.22 -2.76 6.39
CA ASP A 79 3.57 -4.07 6.94
C ASP A 79 4.60 -4.78 6.06
N LEU A 80 4.41 -4.75 4.74
CA LEU A 80 5.28 -5.40 3.77
C LEU A 80 5.56 -4.48 2.59
N LEU A 81 6.84 -4.37 2.23
CA LEU A 81 7.26 -3.88 0.92
C LEU A 81 8.11 -4.95 0.25
N PHE A 82 7.75 -5.36 -0.96
CA PHE A 82 8.46 -6.45 -1.63
C PHE A 82 8.65 -6.21 -3.12
N GLU A 83 9.69 -6.82 -3.65
CA GLU A 83 10.02 -6.77 -5.08
C GLU A 83 9.72 -8.11 -5.74
N HIS A 84 9.05 -8.05 -6.89
CA HIS A 84 8.80 -9.19 -7.77
C HIS A 84 8.85 -8.75 -9.23
N ASP A 85 9.62 -9.45 -10.06
CA ASP A 85 9.84 -9.14 -11.48
C ASP A 85 10.20 -7.67 -11.75
N GLY A 86 11.08 -7.11 -10.91
CA GLY A 86 11.55 -5.72 -11.01
C GLY A 86 10.55 -4.65 -10.59
N ARG A 87 9.36 -5.05 -10.10
CA ARG A 87 8.31 -4.15 -9.62
C ARG A 87 8.17 -4.24 -8.10
N PHE A 88 7.91 -3.09 -7.48
CA PHE A 88 7.72 -2.95 -6.05
C PHE A 88 6.24 -2.89 -5.67
N TYR A 89 5.87 -3.70 -4.70
CA TYR A 89 4.51 -3.84 -4.18
C TYR A 89 4.51 -3.52 -2.69
N PHE A 90 3.44 -2.93 -2.19
CA PHE A 90 3.18 -2.94 -0.76
C PHE A 90 2.05 -3.91 -0.42
N GLY A 91 2.16 -4.55 0.74
CA GLY A 91 1.15 -5.40 1.34
C GLY A 91 0.84 -4.94 2.76
N ASP A 92 -0.42 -5.02 3.14
CA ASP A 92 -0.91 -4.66 4.47
C ASP A 92 -1.84 -5.76 4.98
N TRP A 93 -1.55 -6.27 6.18
CA TRP A 93 -2.29 -7.35 6.82
C TRP A 93 -3.53 -6.80 7.51
N LYS A 94 -4.70 -7.31 7.13
CA LYS A 94 -5.98 -6.93 7.72
C LYS A 94 -6.55 -8.06 8.55
N SER A 95 -6.89 -7.77 9.80
CA SER A 95 -7.53 -8.72 10.73
C SER A 95 -9.06 -8.53 10.82
N ASP A 96 -9.63 -7.70 9.94
CA ASP A 96 -11.04 -7.35 9.88
C ASP A 96 -11.95 -8.57 9.90
N SER A 97 -13.09 -8.41 10.56
CA SER A 97 -14.17 -9.38 10.53
C SER A 97 -15.19 -8.98 9.48
N LEU A 98 -15.30 -9.75 8.40
CA LEU A 98 -16.33 -9.61 7.39
C LEU A 98 -17.26 -10.84 7.44
N PRO A 99 -18.57 -10.70 7.12
CA PRO A 99 -19.47 -11.84 7.03
C PRO A 99 -19.02 -12.88 6.01
N ARG A 100 -18.40 -12.42 4.91
CA ARG A 100 -17.76 -13.23 3.87
C ARG A 100 -16.55 -12.47 3.31
N PHE A 101 -15.56 -13.20 2.84
CA PHE A 101 -14.33 -12.65 2.24
C PHE A 101 -14.34 -12.76 0.72
N THR A 102 -15.51 -12.54 0.09
CA THR A 102 -15.60 -12.49 -1.37
C THR A 102 -14.90 -11.23 -1.91
N PRO A 103 -14.46 -11.24 -3.18
CA PRO A 103 -13.83 -10.07 -3.79
C PRO A 103 -14.66 -8.78 -3.66
N GLU A 104 -15.99 -8.87 -3.78
CA GLU A 104 -16.90 -7.72 -3.68
C GLU A 104 -16.96 -7.16 -2.25
N ALA A 105 -17.09 -8.04 -1.26
CA ALA A 105 -17.15 -7.65 0.15
C ALA A 105 -15.84 -7.01 0.60
N ILE A 106 -14.71 -7.59 0.20
CA ILE A 106 -13.38 -7.05 0.46
C ILE A 106 -13.20 -5.70 -0.23
N LYS A 107 -13.55 -5.58 -1.52
CA LYS A 107 -13.47 -4.31 -2.25
C LYS A 107 -14.29 -3.22 -1.57
N ALA A 108 -15.52 -3.52 -1.16
CA ALA A 108 -16.36 -2.55 -0.44
C ALA A 108 -15.72 -2.12 0.89
N GLN A 109 -15.11 -3.06 1.62
CA GLN A 109 -14.38 -2.75 2.85
C GLN A 109 -13.17 -1.85 2.59
N VAL A 110 -12.37 -2.15 1.55
CA VAL A 110 -11.21 -1.34 1.16
C VAL A 110 -11.62 0.07 0.77
N GLU A 111 -12.65 0.23 -0.08
CA GLU A 111 -13.12 1.55 -0.49
C GLU A 111 -13.63 2.38 0.69
N ARG A 112 -14.29 1.75 1.67
CA ARG A 112 -14.83 2.45 2.85
C ARG A 112 -13.75 2.83 3.85
N SER A 113 -12.84 1.90 4.17
CA SER A 113 -11.99 2.00 5.36
C SER A 113 -10.52 2.25 5.03
N TYR A 114 -10.07 1.88 3.84
CA TYR A 114 -8.65 1.89 3.48
C TYR A 114 -8.34 2.72 2.23
N ARG A 115 -9.33 3.41 1.66
CA ARG A 115 -9.13 4.17 0.42
C ARG A 115 -8.12 5.30 0.59
N LEU A 116 -8.20 6.04 1.69
CA LEU A 116 -7.25 7.12 1.96
C LEU A 116 -5.84 6.57 2.22
N GLN A 117 -5.74 5.46 2.95
CA GLN A 117 -4.48 4.74 3.18
C GLN A 117 -3.86 4.32 1.83
N ALA A 118 -4.65 3.73 0.93
CA ALA A 118 -4.22 3.29 -0.40
C ALA A 118 -3.61 4.45 -1.21
N LYS A 119 -4.28 5.62 -1.21
CA LYS A 119 -3.80 6.81 -1.93
C LYS A 119 -2.47 7.30 -1.35
N LEU A 120 -2.40 7.47 -0.04
CA LEU A 120 -1.20 7.97 0.65
C LEU A 120 -0.01 7.01 0.47
N TYR A 121 -0.24 5.71 0.62
CA TYR A 121 0.83 4.71 0.56
C TYR A 121 1.34 4.55 -0.86
N THR A 122 0.45 4.61 -1.86
CA THR A 122 0.84 4.61 -3.27
C THR A 122 1.71 5.83 -3.58
N LEU A 123 1.30 7.04 -3.19
CA LEU A 123 2.09 8.25 -3.44
C LEU A 123 3.44 8.23 -2.72
N ALA A 124 3.46 7.79 -1.46
CA ALA A 124 4.70 7.64 -0.69
C ALA A 124 5.66 6.66 -1.38
N LEU A 125 5.16 5.50 -1.82
CA LEU A 125 5.97 4.51 -2.51
C LEU A 125 6.49 5.03 -3.86
N VAL A 126 5.64 5.65 -4.68
CA VAL A 126 6.04 6.24 -5.96
C VAL A 126 7.14 7.31 -5.76
N LYS A 127 7.02 8.18 -4.74
CA LYS A 127 8.07 9.16 -4.39
C LYS A 127 9.35 8.48 -3.94
N MET A 128 9.27 7.46 -3.09
CA MET A 128 10.42 6.70 -2.59
C MET A 128 11.17 5.96 -3.70
N LEU A 129 10.46 5.44 -4.71
CA LEU A 129 11.05 4.80 -5.89
C LEU A 129 11.67 5.79 -6.89
N GLY A 130 11.54 7.10 -6.64
CA GLY A 130 12.03 8.15 -7.52
C GLY A 130 11.33 8.17 -8.88
N VAL A 131 10.08 7.72 -8.95
CA VAL A 131 9.28 7.71 -10.19
C VAL A 131 8.81 9.12 -10.49
N ARG A 132 9.00 9.56 -11.75
CA ARG A 132 8.68 10.92 -12.20
C ARG A 132 7.89 10.98 -13.51
N ASP A 133 7.76 9.86 -14.19
CA ASP A 133 7.05 9.74 -15.44
C ASP A 133 6.35 8.38 -15.52
N GLU A 134 5.47 8.24 -16.51
CA GLU A 134 4.67 7.04 -16.71
C GLU A 134 5.54 5.82 -17.06
N ALA A 135 6.62 6.00 -17.81
CA ALA A 135 7.50 4.90 -18.19
C ALA A 135 8.22 4.30 -16.97
N ALA A 136 8.77 5.15 -16.10
CA ALA A 136 9.37 4.75 -14.84
C ALA A 136 8.33 4.14 -13.88
N TYR A 137 7.10 4.66 -13.88
CA TYR A 137 6.00 4.10 -13.11
C TYR A 137 5.68 2.68 -13.55
N GLU A 138 5.49 2.45 -14.85
CA GLU A 138 5.17 1.13 -15.39
C GLU A 138 6.30 0.11 -15.20
N ALA A 139 7.55 0.59 -15.20
CA ALA A 139 8.72 -0.24 -14.94
C ALA A 139 8.85 -0.64 -13.46
N ARG A 140 8.56 0.27 -12.51
CA ARG A 140 8.95 0.09 -11.09
C ARG A 140 7.80 -0.14 -10.14
N PHE A 141 6.63 0.45 -10.34
CA PHE A 141 5.51 0.27 -9.43
C PHE A 141 4.78 -1.04 -9.76
N GLY A 142 4.44 -1.82 -8.75
CA GLY A 142 3.81 -3.13 -8.84
C GLY A 142 2.31 -3.08 -8.58
N GLY A 143 1.91 -2.40 -7.51
CA GLY A 143 0.55 -2.33 -7.02
C GLY A 143 0.49 -2.39 -5.50
N LEU A 144 -0.72 -2.50 -4.98
CA LEU A 144 -1.00 -2.61 -3.56
C LEU A 144 -1.83 -3.85 -3.25
N LEU A 145 -1.59 -4.42 -2.07
CA LEU A 145 -2.32 -5.55 -1.55
C LEU A 145 -2.89 -5.28 -0.16
N TYR A 146 -4.15 -5.62 0.04
CA TYR A 146 -4.73 -5.80 1.38
C TYR A 146 -5.03 -7.28 1.59
N LEU A 147 -4.43 -7.83 2.64
CA LEU A 147 -4.34 -9.27 2.89
C LEU A 147 -5.19 -9.59 4.13
N PHE A 148 -6.45 -9.94 3.92
CA PHE A 148 -7.42 -10.23 4.98
C PHE A 148 -7.18 -11.63 5.54
N LEU A 149 -6.41 -11.70 6.64
CA LEU A 149 -5.90 -12.94 7.23
C LEU A 149 -7.00 -13.99 7.49
N ARG A 150 -8.20 -13.55 7.86
CA ARG A 150 -9.35 -14.44 8.15
C ARG A 150 -10.01 -15.02 6.90
N GLY A 151 -9.80 -14.41 5.74
CA GLY A 151 -10.32 -14.87 4.45
C GLY A 151 -9.32 -15.64 3.61
N MET A 152 -8.02 -15.54 3.92
CA MET A 152 -6.98 -16.25 3.18
C MET A 152 -7.02 -17.75 3.48
N GLN A 153 -6.94 -18.57 2.44
CA GLN A 153 -6.82 -20.02 2.57
C GLN A 153 -5.60 -20.54 1.83
N ALA A 154 -4.95 -21.56 2.39
CA ALA A 154 -3.81 -22.20 1.73
C ALA A 154 -4.29 -22.89 0.44
N GLY A 155 -3.65 -22.56 -0.69
CA GLY A 155 -3.97 -23.15 -1.99
C GLY A 155 -5.17 -22.53 -2.72
N SER A 156 -5.90 -21.59 -2.12
CA SER A 156 -6.88 -20.77 -2.85
C SER A 156 -6.20 -19.60 -3.54
N GLU A 157 -6.73 -19.21 -4.69
CA GLU A 157 -6.26 -18.04 -5.44
C GLU A 157 -7.17 -16.85 -5.17
N GLY A 158 -6.63 -15.80 -4.57
CA GLY A 158 -7.30 -14.50 -4.43
C GLY A 158 -8.38 -14.36 -3.34
N GLU A 159 -8.81 -15.45 -2.68
CA GLU A 159 -9.74 -15.34 -1.56
C GLU A 159 -9.06 -14.65 -0.36
N GLY A 160 -9.74 -13.67 0.25
CA GLY A 160 -9.13 -12.87 1.32
C GLY A 160 -8.08 -11.86 0.84
N ILE A 161 -7.85 -11.72 -0.47
CA ILE A 161 -6.83 -10.83 -1.01
C ILE A 161 -7.46 -9.77 -1.91
N TYR A 162 -7.20 -8.51 -1.60
CA TYR A 162 -7.44 -7.40 -2.51
C TYR A 162 -6.16 -7.01 -3.21
N PHE A 163 -6.19 -6.87 -4.52
CA PHE A 163 -5.11 -6.29 -5.31
C PHE A 163 -5.65 -5.11 -6.14
N GLU A 164 -4.93 -3.99 -6.11
CA GLU A 164 -5.17 -2.85 -7.00
C GLU A 164 -3.83 -2.37 -7.55
N ARG A 165 -3.81 -2.08 -8.85
CA ARG A 165 -2.72 -1.33 -9.49
C ARG A 165 -3.36 -0.11 -10.15
N PRO A 166 -3.37 1.06 -9.48
CA PRO A 166 -3.86 2.27 -10.13
C PRO A 166 -3.00 2.60 -11.36
N SER A 167 -3.61 3.18 -12.38
CA SER A 167 -2.87 3.77 -13.51
C SER A 167 -2.10 5.01 -13.05
N TRP A 168 -1.04 5.36 -13.79
CA TRP A 168 -0.29 6.60 -13.55
C TRP A 168 -1.21 7.84 -13.47
N ARG A 169 -2.19 7.92 -14.38
CA ARG A 169 -3.21 8.98 -14.39
C ARG A 169 -4.03 9.03 -13.10
N GLN A 170 -4.40 7.89 -12.53
CA GLN A 170 -5.13 7.84 -11.26
C GLN A 170 -4.24 8.31 -10.10
N VAL A 171 -2.97 7.89 -10.06
CA VAL A 171 -2.01 8.34 -9.03
C VAL A 171 -1.82 9.85 -9.08
N MET A 172 -1.63 10.43 -10.27
CA MET A 172 -1.56 11.88 -10.45
C MET A 172 -2.85 12.57 -10.00
N GLY A 173 -4.01 11.99 -10.30
CA GLY A 173 -5.30 12.49 -9.83
C GLY A 173 -5.42 12.50 -8.29
N TRP A 174 -4.90 11.47 -7.62
CA TRP A 174 -4.89 11.40 -6.15
C TRP A 174 -3.96 12.43 -5.52
N GLU A 175 -2.80 12.71 -6.12
CA GLU A 175 -1.93 13.80 -5.68
C GLU A 175 -2.69 15.14 -5.73
N GLN A 176 -3.39 15.41 -6.83
CA GLN A 176 -4.21 16.61 -7.00
C GLN A 176 -5.41 16.70 -6.07
N GLU A 177 -6.01 15.58 -5.69
CA GLU A 177 -7.07 15.53 -4.68
C GLU A 177 -6.53 15.88 -3.30
N LEU A 178 -5.41 15.28 -2.89
CA LEU A 178 -4.81 15.49 -1.57
C LEU A 178 -4.29 16.92 -1.38
N LEU A 179 -3.83 17.57 -2.45
CA LEU A 179 -3.47 19.00 -2.44
C LEU A 179 -4.66 19.92 -2.12
N ARG A 180 -5.87 19.55 -2.57
CA ARG A 180 -7.10 20.34 -2.40
C ARG A 180 -7.86 20.03 -1.12
N ARG A 181 -7.55 18.90 -0.47
CA ARG A 181 -8.16 18.52 0.80
C ARG A 181 -7.74 19.45 1.92
N SER A 182 -8.69 19.97 2.68
CA SER A 182 -8.46 20.82 3.88
C SER A 182 -8.60 20.05 5.20
N ASP A 183 -9.14 18.83 5.17
CA ASP A 183 -9.38 17.93 6.31
C ASP A 183 -8.10 17.23 6.82
N PHE A 184 -6.91 17.65 6.37
CA PHE A 184 -5.63 17.01 6.66
C PHE A 184 -4.58 18.01 7.16
N GLY A 185 -3.78 17.60 8.16
CA GLY A 185 -2.70 18.39 8.75
C GLY A 185 -3.09 19.15 10.02
N PHE A 186 -2.13 19.87 10.61
CA PHE A 186 -2.39 20.79 11.73
C PHE A 186 -3.21 21.99 11.23
N GLY A 187 -4.54 21.84 11.20
CA GLY A 187 -5.44 22.88 10.70
C GLY A 187 -6.94 22.56 10.78
N GLY A 188 -7.33 21.51 11.52
CA GLY A 188 -8.73 21.25 11.87
C GLY A 188 -9.17 22.05 13.09
N ALA A 189 -9.12 23.39 13.03
CA ALA A 189 -9.86 24.31 13.89
C ALA A 189 -9.67 25.74 13.38
N ALA A 190 -10.68 26.26 12.70
CA ALA A 190 -11.04 27.68 12.71
C ALA A 190 -12.57 27.74 12.80
#